data_AF-A0A822FI71-F1
#
_entry.id   AF-A0A822FI71-F1
#
_cell.length_a   1.000
_cell.length_b   1.000
_cell.length_c   1.000
_cell.angle_alpha   90.00
_cell.angle_beta   90.00
_cell.angle_gamma   90.00
#
_symmetry.space_group_name_H-M   'P 1'
#
loop_
_entity.id
_entity.type
_entity.pdbx_description
1 polymer ?
#
loop_
_entity_poly.entity_id
_entity_poly.type
_entity_poly.pdbx_seq_one_letter_code
_entity_poly.pdbx_strand_id
1 'polypeptide(L)'
;MYIVLRRQATDAIVVALAFYNYHLTTANASMLYIFDLIVDERERNRGLGTRLFQTLIQEGKRAGALSIVLQCDLTNTAAQRFFFRQGMIITSFGFSVDHLKPLPSSPDIQIIDITDLPKEENEDWLRRAQVVHRQFQPRLPTDPQ
;
A
#
# COMPACT_ATOMS: atom_id res chain seq x y z
N MET A 1 2.85 0.03 10.15
CA MET A 1 2.43 0.90 11.28
C MET A 1 0.93 0.82 11.47
N TYR A 2 0.42 1.13 12.66
CA TYR A 2 -1.02 1.10 12.97
C TYR A 2 -1.50 2.39 13.64
N ILE A 3 -2.76 2.76 13.41
CA ILE A 3 -3.46 3.86 14.10
C ILE A 3 -4.77 3.29 14.65
N VAL A 4 -5.15 3.69 15.86
CA VAL A 4 -6.44 3.34 16.46
C VAL A 4 -7.20 4.58 16.91
N LEU A 5 -8.51 4.59 16.72
CA LEU A 5 -9.41 5.49 17.42
C LEU A 5 -9.99 4.75 18.61
N ARG A 6 -9.90 5.36 19.79
CA ARG A 6 -10.46 4.82 21.03
C ARG A 6 -11.46 5.79 21.63
N ARG A 7 -12.50 5.27 22.29
CA ARG A 7 -13.36 6.06 23.17
C ARG A 7 -12.66 6.25 24.51
N GLN A 8 -12.76 7.44 25.10
CA GLN A 8 -12.31 7.68 26.46
C GLN A 8 -13.40 7.20 27.42
N ALA A 9 -13.17 6.06 28.07
CA ALA A 9 -13.91 5.53 29.21
C ALA A 9 -12.90 4.81 30.12
N THR A 10 -13.33 4.32 31.29
CA THR A 10 -12.49 3.61 32.28
C THR A 10 -11.74 2.42 31.68
N ASP A 11 -12.33 1.76 30.68
CA ASP A 11 -11.67 0.82 29.78
C ASP A 11 -11.60 1.42 28.37
N ALA A 12 -10.38 1.63 27.86
CA ALA A 12 -10.14 2.24 26.56
C ALA A 12 -10.60 1.35 25.39
N ILE A 13 -11.86 1.46 24.96
CA ILE A 13 -12.42 0.66 23.86
C ILE A 13 -11.95 1.21 22.50
N VAL A 14 -11.31 0.36 21.70
CA VAL A 14 -10.98 0.65 20.29
C VAL A 14 -12.26 0.58 19.44
N VAL A 15 -12.54 1.64 18.69
CA VAL A 15 -13.75 1.79 17.86
C VAL A 15 -13.45 1.84 16.36
N ALA A 16 -12.20 2.08 15.99
CA ALA A 16 -11.72 2.01 14.62
C ALA A 16 -10.20 1.79 14.59
N LEU A 17 -9.70 1.19 13.52
CA LEU A 17 -8.28 0.98 13.30
C LEU A 17 -7.89 1.18 11.83
N ALA A 18 -6.62 1.50 11.62
CA ALA A 18 -5.97 1.45 10.33
C ALA A 18 -4.60 0.78 10.44
N PHE A 19 -4.27 -0.07 9.47
CA PHE A 19 -2.95 -0.67 9.30
C PHE A 19 -2.38 -0.25 7.93
N TYR A 20 -1.15 0.25 7.92
CA TYR A 20 -0.53 0.82 6.72
C TYR A 20 0.99 0.67 6.71
N ASN A 21 1.60 0.80 5.53
CA ASN A 21 3.05 0.85 5.36
C ASN A 21 3.46 1.84 4.27
N TYR A 22 4.73 2.25 4.29
CA TYR A 22 5.35 3.03 3.24
C TYR A 22 6.10 2.10 2.30
N HIS A 23 5.89 2.27 1.01
CA HIS A 23 6.63 1.55 -0.03
C HIS A 23 7.41 2.54 -0.87
N LEU A 24 8.69 2.22 -1.05
CA LEU A 24 9.47 2.71 -2.19
C LEU A 24 9.27 1.71 -3.31
N THR A 25 8.90 2.21 -4.48
CA THR A 25 8.77 1.38 -5.68
C THR A 25 10.04 1.45 -6.51
N THR A 26 10.24 0.45 -7.37
CA THR A 26 11.28 0.46 -8.41
C THR A 26 11.12 1.63 -9.40
N ALA A 27 9.95 2.28 -9.41
CA ALA A 27 9.67 3.52 -10.14
C ALA A 27 10.16 4.80 -9.43
N ASN A 28 10.83 4.68 -8.27
CA ASN A 28 11.19 5.79 -7.38
C ASN A 28 9.98 6.63 -6.90
N ALA A 29 8.77 6.06 -6.96
CA ALA A 29 7.58 6.66 -6.39
C ALA A 29 7.37 6.14 -4.96
N SER A 30 7.35 7.07 -4.00
CA SER A 30 6.97 6.80 -2.61
C SER A 30 5.45 6.75 -2.50
N MET A 31 4.93 5.72 -1.82
CA MET A 31 3.48 5.54 -1.66
C MET A 31 3.14 4.99 -0.28
N LEU A 32 2.03 5.44 0.29
CA LEU A 32 1.44 4.88 1.50
C LEU A 32 0.40 3.84 1.09
N TYR A 33 0.64 2.58 1.45
CA TYR A 33 -0.30 1.49 1.22
C TYR A 33 -1.12 1.22 2.48
N ILE A 34 -2.45 1.26 2.36
CA ILE A 34 -3.37 0.91 3.45
C ILE A 34 -3.75 -0.56 3.30
N PHE A 35 -3.41 -1.37 4.30
CA PHE A 35 -3.84 -2.77 4.40
C PHE A 35 -5.26 -2.86 4.98
N ASP A 36 -5.50 -2.15 6.09
CA ASP A 36 -6.80 -2.15 6.78
C ASP A 36 -7.26 -0.73 7.07
N LEU A 37 -8.55 -0.47 6.88
CA LEU A 37 -9.25 0.73 7.35
C LEU A 37 -10.63 0.34 7.85
N ILE A 38 -10.73 0.02 9.13
CA ILE A 38 -11.89 -0.65 9.71
C ILE A 38 -12.51 0.23 10.79
N VAL A 39 -13.83 0.35 10.77
CA VAL A 39 -14.63 0.97 11.82
C VAL A 39 -15.56 -0.09 12.39
N ASP A 40 -15.63 -0.17 13.72
CA ASP A 40 -16.59 -1.02 14.43
C ASP A 40 -18.00 -0.74 13.88
N GLU A 41 -18.73 -1.80 13.55
CA GLU A 41 -20.04 -1.69 12.93
C GLU A 41 -21.01 -0.80 13.71
N ARG A 42 -20.95 -0.86 15.05
CA ARG A 42 -21.79 -0.08 15.96
C ARG A 42 -21.45 1.42 15.97
N GLU A 43 -20.27 1.77 15.46
CA GLU A 43 -19.73 3.13 15.44
C GLU A 43 -19.61 3.69 14.01
N ARG A 44 -20.11 2.95 12.99
CA ARG A 44 -20.19 3.42 11.60
C ARG A 44 -21.11 4.63 11.46
N ASN A 45 -20.94 5.37 10.36
CA ASN A 45 -21.68 6.60 10.05
C ASN A 45 -21.48 7.77 11.03
N ARG A 46 -20.48 7.69 11.91
CA ARG A 46 -20.10 8.78 12.85
C ARG A 46 -18.86 9.57 12.41
N GLY A 47 -18.43 9.42 11.15
CA GLY A 47 -17.25 10.09 10.60
C GLY A 47 -15.90 9.48 10.99
N LEU A 48 -15.87 8.36 11.72
CA LEU A 48 -14.62 7.73 12.18
C LEU A 48 -13.73 7.25 11.03
N GLY A 49 -14.32 6.66 9.98
CA GLY A 49 -13.58 6.22 8.79
C GLY A 49 -12.93 7.41 8.06
N THR A 50 -13.67 8.50 7.90
CA THR A 50 -13.15 9.75 7.33
C THR A 50 -12.00 10.29 8.18
N ARG A 51 -12.14 10.28 9.51
CA ARG A 51 -11.10 10.74 10.43
C ARG A 51 -9.82 9.90 10.30
N LEU A 52 -9.93 8.57 10.25
CA LEU A 52 -8.78 7.69 10.01
C LEU A 52 -8.13 7.97 8.65
N PHE A 53 -8.93 8.07 7.58
CA PHE A 53 -8.42 8.33 6.24
C PHE A 53 -7.67 9.67 6.16
N GLN A 54 -8.22 10.74 6.73
CA GLN A 54 -7.54 12.04 6.79
C GLN A 54 -6.27 12.00 7.63
N THR A 55 -6.25 11.21 8.71
CA THR A 55 -5.03 10.98 9.50
C THR A 55 -3.96 10.30 8.65
N LEU A 56 -4.31 9.26 7.89
CA LEU A 56 -3.38 8.58 6.97
C LEU A 56 -2.87 9.50 5.86
N ILE A 57 -3.69 10.41 5.32
CA ILE A 57 -3.23 11.43 4.36
C ILE A 57 -2.15 12.31 5.00
N GLN A 58 -2.35 12.74 6.25
CA GLN A 58 -1.35 13.55 6.96
C GLN A 58 -0.06 12.77 7.19
N GLU A 59 -0.15 11.50 7.60
CA GLU A 59 1.03 10.63 7.75
C GLU A 59 1.75 10.40 6.41
N GLY A 60 1.01 10.22 5.31
CA GLY A 60 1.57 10.13 3.96
C GLY A 60 2.35 11.39 3.59
N LYS A 61 1.75 12.57 3.79
CA LYS A 61 2.41 13.85 3.52
C LYS A 61 3.68 14.05 4.35
N ARG A 62 3.64 13.74 5.65
CA ARG A 62 4.83 13.88 6.53
C ARG A 62 5.98 12.98 6.10
N ALA A 63 5.67 11.78 5.60
CA ALA A 63 6.66 10.84 5.09
C ALA A 63 7.08 11.09 3.64
N GLY A 64 6.57 12.14 2.98
CA GLY A 64 6.87 12.43 1.59
C GLY A 64 6.28 11.44 0.58
N ALA A 65 5.21 10.73 0.94
CA ALA A 65 4.49 9.85 0.00
C ALA A 65 3.80 10.69 -1.08
N LEU A 66 3.97 10.29 -2.35
CA LEU A 66 3.34 10.93 -3.51
C LEU A 66 1.90 10.47 -3.73
N SER A 67 1.54 9.29 -3.21
CA SER A 67 0.19 8.74 -3.33
C SER A 67 -0.20 7.88 -2.12
N ILE A 68 -1.51 7.67 -1.98
CA ILE A 68 -2.11 6.75 -1.04
C ILE A 68 -2.95 5.73 -1.82
N VAL A 69 -2.71 4.45 -1.58
CA VAL A 69 -3.32 3.36 -2.34
C VAL A 69 -3.78 2.24 -1.41
N LEU A 70 -4.77 1.48 -1.86
CA LEU A 70 -5.31 0.32 -1.14
C LEU A 70 -5.94 -0.65 -2.12
N GLN A 71 -6.12 -1.89 -1.69
CA GLN A 71 -6.99 -2.85 -2.36
C GLN A 71 -8.33 -2.93 -1.63
N CYS A 72 -9.42 -3.02 -2.38
CA CYS A 72 -10.76 -3.22 -1.84
C CYS A 72 -11.39 -4.44 -2.50
N ASP A 73 -12.05 -5.27 -1.70
CA ASP A 73 -12.83 -6.40 -2.22
C ASP A 73 -13.96 -5.91 -3.14
N LEU A 74 -14.19 -6.64 -4.24
CA LEU A 74 -15.21 -6.34 -5.25
C LEU A 74 -16.64 -6.44 -4.71
N THR A 75 -16.86 -7.26 -3.70
CA THR A 75 -18.15 -7.45 -3.03
C THR A 75 -18.41 -6.44 -1.92
N ASN A 76 -17.36 -5.76 -1.41
CA ASN A 76 -17.47 -4.77 -0.34
C ASN A 76 -17.91 -3.39 -0.88
N THR A 77 -19.13 -3.34 -1.43
CA THR A 77 -19.68 -2.13 -2.07
C THR A 77 -19.79 -0.94 -1.11
N ALA A 78 -19.95 -1.18 0.20
CA ALA A 78 -19.99 -0.12 1.21
C ALA A 78 -18.64 0.59 1.35
N ALA A 79 -17.53 -0.17 1.40
CA ALA A 79 -16.18 0.40 1.43
C ALA A 79 -15.86 1.11 0.11
N GLN A 80 -16.20 0.52 -1.04
CA GLN A 80 -16.03 1.18 -2.35
C GLN A 80 -16.71 2.55 -2.41
N ARG A 81 -17.99 2.63 -2.02
CA ARG A 81 -18.71 3.91 -1.93
C ARG A 81 -18.02 4.90 -0.98
N PHE A 82 -17.49 4.42 0.14
CA PHE A 82 -16.73 5.26 1.06
C PHE A 82 -15.47 5.83 0.39
N PHE A 83 -14.66 5.00 -0.26
CA PHE A 83 -13.42 5.43 -0.92
C PHE A 83 -13.68 6.39 -2.09
N PHE A 84 -14.70 6.14 -2.91
CA PHE A 84 -15.12 7.10 -3.94
C PHE A 84 -15.52 8.45 -3.35
N ARG A 85 -16.25 8.47 -2.23
CA ARG A 85 -16.57 9.73 -1.51
C ARG A 85 -15.36 10.42 -0.92
N GLN A 86 -14.28 9.69 -0.62
CA GLN A 86 -13.00 10.27 -0.23
C GLN A 86 -12.17 10.80 -1.42
N GLY A 87 -12.69 10.71 -2.65
CA GLY A 87 -12.03 11.17 -3.87
C GLY A 87 -11.03 10.16 -4.44
N MET A 88 -11.01 8.92 -3.95
CA MET A 88 -10.19 7.87 -4.55
C MET A 88 -10.79 7.40 -5.87
N ILE A 89 -9.93 6.99 -6.79
CA ILE A 89 -10.30 6.42 -8.09
C ILE A 89 -9.70 5.02 -8.22
N ILE A 90 -10.23 4.21 -9.13
CA ILE A 90 -9.64 2.90 -9.47
C ILE A 90 -8.44 3.15 -10.38
N THR A 91 -7.24 2.74 -9.94
CA THR A 91 -5.98 2.88 -10.71
C THR A 91 -5.37 1.55 -11.13
N SER A 92 -5.82 0.43 -10.56
CA SER A 92 -5.23 -0.89 -10.78
C SER A 92 -6.24 -2.01 -10.47
N PHE A 93 -5.98 -3.20 -11.01
CA PHE A 93 -6.68 -4.44 -10.68
C PHE A 93 -5.75 -5.39 -9.92
N GLY A 94 -6.29 -6.10 -8.93
CA GLY A 94 -5.56 -7.14 -8.20
C GLY A 94 -5.72 -8.50 -8.88
N PHE A 95 -4.66 -9.32 -8.81
CA PHE A 95 -4.65 -10.71 -9.25
C PHE A 95 -4.31 -11.61 -8.06
N SER A 96 -4.97 -12.76 -7.96
CA SER A 96 -4.68 -13.78 -6.96
C SER A 96 -4.56 -15.16 -7.60
N VAL A 97 -3.74 -16.02 -7.01
CA VAL A 97 -3.65 -17.44 -7.34
C VAL A 97 -3.74 -18.25 -6.04
N ASP A 98 -4.73 -19.12 -5.94
CA ASP A 98 -4.97 -19.91 -4.72
C ASP A 98 -4.15 -21.20 -4.69
N HIS A 99 -3.66 -21.63 -5.86
CA HIS A 99 -2.89 -22.86 -6.03
C HIS A 99 -1.43 -22.52 -6.30
N LEU A 100 -0.68 -22.30 -5.23
CA LEU A 100 0.76 -22.03 -5.29
C LEU A 100 1.52 -23.28 -5.72
N LYS A 101 1.64 -23.49 -7.04
CA LYS A 101 2.51 -24.51 -7.62
C LYS A 101 3.80 -23.84 -8.11
N PRO A 102 4.98 -24.31 -7.68
CA PRO A 102 6.24 -23.77 -8.17
C PRO A 102 6.37 -24.02 -9.68
N LEU A 103 6.92 -23.04 -10.39
CA LEU A 103 7.31 -23.23 -11.78
C LEU A 103 8.53 -24.16 -11.85
N PRO A 104 8.66 -24.98 -12.91
CA PRO A 104 9.87 -25.75 -13.13
C PRO A 104 11.08 -24.82 -13.26
N SER A 105 12.21 -25.21 -12.67
CA SER A 105 13.45 -24.44 -12.76
C SER A 105 14.00 -24.47 -14.19
N SER A 106 14.58 -23.35 -14.61
CA SER A 106 15.38 -23.26 -15.83
C SER A 106 16.86 -23.45 -15.47
N PRO A 107 17.65 -24.22 -16.24
CA PRO A 107 19.09 -24.32 -16.01
C PRO A 107 19.83 -23.00 -16.32
N ASP A 108 19.26 -22.14 -17.16
CA ASP A 108 19.90 -20.92 -17.66
C ASP A 108 19.46 -19.64 -16.91
N ILE A 109 18.46 -19.73 -16.02
CA ILE A 109 17.91 -18.59 -15.30
C ILE A 109 17.80 -18.92 -13.81
N GLN A 110 18.51 -18.14 -13.00
CA GLN A 110 18.52 -18.27 -11.54
C GLN A 110 17.66 -17.18 -10.89
N ILE A 111 16.83 -17.56 -9.91
CA ILE A 111 16.22 -16.62 -8.98
C ILE A 111 17.24 -16.27 -7.91
N ILE A 112 17.52 -14.98 -7.74
CA ILE A 112 18.35 -14.46 -6.66
C ILE A 112 17.43 -13.72 -5.69
N ASP A 113 17.35 -14.20 -4.45
CA ASP A 113 16.64 -13.48 -3.41
C ASP A 113 17.55 -12.39 -2.85
N ILE A 114 17.19 -11.13 -3.13
CA ILE A 114 17.96 -9.97 -2.70
C ILE A 114 17.50 -9.48 -1.31
N THR A 115 16.48 -10.09 -0.70
CA THR A 115 15.92 -9.56 0.56
C THR A 115 16.88 -9.60 1.75
N ASP A 116 17.91 -10.45 1.71
CA ASP A 116 18.91 -10.62 2.78
C ASP A 116 20.31 -10.10 2.44
N LEU A 117 20.53 -9.47 1.27
CA LEU A 117 21.85 -8.96 0.90
C LEU A 117 22.21 -7.67 1.65
N PRO A 118 23.51 -7.34 1.80
CA PRO A 118 23.95 -6.04 2.28
C PRO A 118 23.32 -4.90 1.48
N LYS A 119 23.03 -3.78 2.15
CA LYS A 119 22.31 -2.63 1.57
C LYS A 119 22.90 -2.15 0.23
N GLU A 120 24.22 -2.08 0.12
CA GLU A 120 24.91 -1.62 -1.10
C GLU A 120 24.70 -2.57 -2.29
N GLU A 121 24.74 -3.88 -2.06
CA GLU A 121 24.45 -4.88 -3.09
C GLU A 121 22.98 -4.84 -3.51
N ASN A 122 22.09 -4.60 -2.55
CA ASN A 122 20.66 -4.40 -2.81
C ASN A 122 20.38 -3.18 -3.69
N GLU A 123 21.05 -2.06 -3.43
CA GLU A 123 20.90 -0.86 -4.23
C GLU A 123 21.43 -1.05 -5.67
N ASP A 124 22.51 -1.80 -5.86
CA ASP A 124 23.01 -2.13 -7.21
C ASP A 124 22.05 -3.03 -7.98
N TRP A 125 21.55 -4.10 -7.35
CA TRP A 125 20.53 -4.97 -7.95
C TRP A 125 19.24 -4.21 -8.27
N LEU A 126 18.80 -3.32 -7.38
CA LEU A 126 17.65 -2.45 -7.61
C LEU A 126 17.87 -1.56 -8.83
N ARG A 127 19.04 -0.92 -8.96
CA ARG A 127 19.39 -0.09 -10.11
C ARG A 127 19.37 -0.87 -11.42
N ARG A 128 19.89 -2.10 -11.43
CA ARG A 128 19.82 -2.99 -12.62
C ARG A 128 18.38 -3.36 -12.95
N ALA A 129 17.56 -3.69 -11.94
CA ALA A 129 16.16 -4.04 -12.12
C ALA A 129 15.31 -2.88 -12.67
N GLN A 130 15.67 -1.62 -12.36
CA GLN A 130 15.00 -0.44 -12.93
C GLN A 130 15.04 -0.40 -14.46
N VAL A 131 16.09 -0.93 -15.10
CA VAL A 131 16.18 -0.99 -16.58
C VAL A 131 15.04 -1.84 -17.16
N VAL A 132 14.73 -2.97 -16.52
CA VAL A 132 13.62 -3.85 -16.91
C VAL A 132 12.28 -3.15 -16.64
N HIS A 133 12.14 -2.51 -15.48
CA HIS A 133 10.91 -1.81 -15.12
C HIS A 133 10.55 -0.68 -16.11
N ARG A 134 11.53 0.10 -16.58
CA ARG A 134 11.32 1.21 -17.52
C ARG A 134 10.75 0.75 -18.87
N GLN A 135 10.89 -0.53 -19.25
CA GLN A 135 10.29 -1.06 -20.49
C GLN A 135 8.76 -0.94 -20.49
N PHE A 136 8.12 -0.96 -19.31
CA PHE A 136 6.66 -0.92 -19.16
C PHE A 136 6.10 0.46 -18.82
N GLN A 137 6.94 1.46 -18.54
CA GLN A 137 6.51 2.81 -18.16
C GLN A 137 7.31 3.92 -18.87
N PRO A 138 7.16 4.09 -20.20
CA PRO A 138 7.91 5.09 -20.98
C PRO A 138 7.58 6.57 -20.64
N ARG A 139 6.68 6.84 -19.69
CA ARG A 139 6.18 8.19 -19.35
C ARG A 139 6.51 8.67 -17.93
N LEU A 140 7.29 7.94 -17.14
CA LEU A 140 7.75 8.49 -15.86
C LEU A 140 8.72 9.66 -16.08
N PRO A 141 8.60 10.77 -15.32
CA PRO A 141 9.62 11.81 -15.29
C PRO A 141 10.97 11.21 -14.88
N THR A 142 12.06 11.68 -15.49
CA THR A 142 13.41 11.41 -14.97
C THR A 142 13.54 11.89 -13.54
N ASP A 143 14.33 11.19 -12.73
CA ASP A 143 14.64 11.60 -11.37
C ASP A 143 15.03 13.08 -11.34
N PRO A 144 14.53 13.88 -10.37
CA PRO A 144 15.02 15.23 -10.19
C PRO A 144 16.53 15.17 -9.91
N GLN A 145 17.29 15.96 -10.68
CA GLN A 145 18.73 16.16 -10.51
C GLN A 145 19.06 16.76 -9.14
#